data_AF-A0A7J5EVS5-F1
#
_entry.id   AF-A0A7J5EVS5-F1
#
_cell.length_a   1.000
_cell.length_b   1.000
_cell.length_c   1.000
_cell.angle_alpha   90.00
_cell.angle_beta   90.00
_cell.angle_gamma   90.00
#
_symmetry.space_group_name_H-M   'P 1'
#
loop_
_entity.id
_entity.type
_entity.pdbx_description
1 polymer ?
#
loop_
_entity_poly.entity_id
_entity_poly.type
_entity_poly.pdbx_seq_one_letter_code
_entity_poly.pdbx_strand_id
1 'polypeptide(L)' 'MDDRNLALEVIRITEAAALASARLMGRGDRKLADHVAVEAMRRAFDTIDIRGTVVIG' A
#
# COMPACT_ATOMS: atom_id res chain seq x y z
N MET A 1 -15.37 -1.30 -16.33
CA MET A 1 -14.08 -0.94 -15.71
C MET A 1 -13.02 -1.73 -16.46
N ASP A 2 -12.02 -1.08 -17.05
CA ASP A 2 -11.05 -1.76 -17.92
C ASP A 2 -9.92 -2.31 -17.04
N ASP A 3 -9.67 -3.62 -17.06
CA ASP A 3 -8.73 -4.33 -16.16
C ASP A 3 -7.30 -3.75 -16.21
N ARG A 4 -6.95 -3.13 -17.34
CA ARG A 4 -5.66 -2.45 -17.53
C ARG A 4 -5.45 -1.27 -16.58
N ASN A 5 -6.52 -0.58 -16.18
CA ASN A 5 -6.42 0.53 -15.23
C ASN A 5 -6.20 0.02 -13.79
N LEU A 6 -6.87 -1.07 -13.42
CA LEU A 6 -6.73 -1.66 -12.08
C LEU A 6 -5.30 -2.15 -11.83
N ALA A 7 -4.66 -2.77 -12.82
CA ALA A 7 -3.27 -3.21 -12.69
C ALA A 7 -2.31 -2.04 -12.37
N LEU A 8 -2.49 -0.89 -13.03
CA LEU A 8 -1.69 0.32 -12.77
C LEU A 8 -2.00 0.93 -11.40
N GLU A 9 -3.26 0.87 -10.96
CA GLU A 9 -3.68 1.32 -9.62
C GLU A 9 -3.04 0.47 -8.51
N VAL A 10 -2.97 -0.85 -8.69
CA VAL A 10 -2.30 -1.75 -7.73
C VAL A 10 -0.79 -1.51 -7.66
N ILE A 11 -0.13 -1.21 -8.79
CA ILE A 11 1.29 -0.82 -8.77
C ILE A 11 1.49 0.40 -7.86
N ARG A 12 0.65 1.44 -8.01
CA ARG A 12 0.74 2.66 -7.18
C ARG A 12 0.56 2.39 -5.69
N ILE A 13 -0.27 1.40 -5.31
CA ILE A 13 -0.40 0.98 -3.91
C ILE A 13 0.93 0.44 -3.37
N THR A 14 1.58 -0.45 -4.13
CA THR A 14 2.86 -1.05 -3.71
C THR A 14 3.97 0.00 -3.61
N GLU A 15 4.00 0.97 -4.53
CA GLU A 15 4.94 2.10 -4.48
C GLU A 15 4.72 2.96 -3.24
N ALA A 16 3.47 3.29 -2.90
CA ALA A 16 3.15 4.07 -1.70
C ALA A 16 3.63 3.37 -0.41
N ALA A 17 3.42 2.05 -0.31
CA ALA A 17 3.88 1.23 0.80
C ALA A 17 5.41 1.22 0.94
N ALA A 18 6.09 1.00 -0.18
CA ALA A 18 7.55 0.93 -0.25
C ALA A 18 8.18 2.29 0.11
N LEU A 19 7.67 3.39 -0.42
CA LEU A 19 8.17 4.73 -0.13
C LEU A 19 7.94 5.13 1.33
N ALA A 20 6.80 4.74 1.93
CA ALA A 20 6.52 5.02 3.33
C ALA A 20 7.47 4.25 4.27
N SER A 21 7.64 2.95 4.06
CA SER A 21 8.56 2.11 4.87
C SER A 21 10.03 2.47 4.66
N ALA A 22 10.43 2.81 3.44
CA ALA A 22 11.83 3.14 3.11
C ALA A 22 12.37 4.31 3.94
N ARG A 23 11.53 5.27 4.34
CA ARG A 23 11.93 6.39 5.21
C ARG A 23 12.39 5.95 6.61
N LEU A 24 12.05 4.73 7.01
CA LEU A 24 12.40 4.14 8.30
C LEU A 24 13.47 3.04 8.18
N MET A 25 14.00 2.82 6.98
CA MET A 25 15.07 1.85 6.75
C MET A 25 16.29 2.14 7.64
N GLY A 26 16.83 1.11 8.27
CA GLY A 26 18.00 1.22 9.15
C GLY A 26 17.73 1.79 10.54
N ARG A 27 16.49 2.19 10.87
CA ARG A 27 16.16 2.76 12.20
C ARG A 27 15.93 1.73 13.31
N GLY A 28 15.94 0.43 12.99
CA GLY A 28 15.71 -0.65 13.96
C GLY A 28 14.27 -0.78 14.48
N ASP A 29 13.34 0.07 14.02
CA ASP A 29 11.94 0.05 14.45
C ASP A 29 11.06 -0.66 13.41
N ARG A 30 11.01 -2.00 13.49
CA ARG A 30 10.21 -2.84 12.60
C ARG A 30 8.71 -2.51 12.68
N LYS A 31 8.20 -2.25 13.89
CA LYS A 31 6.75 -2.04 14.10
C LYS A 31 6.29 -0.74 13.46
N LEU A 32 7.07 0.32 13.61
CA LEU A 32 6.75 1.58 12.97
C LEU A 32 6.86 1.49 11.44
N ALA A 33 7.90 0.82 10.93
CA ALA A 33 8.09 0.60 9.49
C ALA A 33 6.91 -0.15 8.85
N ASP A 34 6.43 -1.20 9.53
CA ASP A 34 5.27 -1.98 9.11
C ASP A 34 3.99 -1.13 9.18
N HIS A 35 3.78 -0.42 10.30
CA HIS A 35 2.61 0.43 10.50
C HIS A 35 2.46 1.49 9.39
N VAL A 36 3.53 2.22 9.07
CA VAL A 36 3.44 3.27 8.03
C VAL A 36 3.24 2.70 6.63
N ALA A 37 3.73 1.49 6.35
CA ALA A 37 3.50 0.82 5.07
C ALA A 37 2.03 0.39 4.92
N VAL A 38 1.47 -0.25 5.94
CA VAL A 38 0.07 -0.69 5.96
C VAL A 38 -0.87 0.50 5.84
N GLU A 39 -0.58 1.59 6.56
CA GLU A 39 -1.36 2.82 6.53
C GLU A 39 -1.35 3.47 5.13
N ALA A 40 -0.17 3.57 4.51
CA ALA A 40 -0.04 4.08 3.15
C ALA A 40 -0.76 3.20 2.12
N MET A 41 -0.67 1.87 2.25
CA MET A 41 -1.43 0.95 1.40
C MET A 41 -2.93 1.16 1.54
N ARG A 42 -3.43 1.27 2.78
CA ARG A 42 -4.86 1.44 3.06
C ARG A 42 -5.40 2.71 2.42
N ARG A 43 -4.72 3.84 2.60
CA ARG A 43 -5.09 5.11 1.95
C ARG A 43 -5.07 5.02 0.43
N ALA A 44 -4.09 4.31 -0.15
CA ALA A 44 -4.03 4.14 -1.59
C ALA A 44 -5.19 3.26 -2.12
N PHE A 45 -5.55 2.18 -1.41
CA PHE A 45 -6.72 1.35 -1.73
C PHE A 45 -8.02 2.15 -1.72
N ASP A 46 -8.19 3.09 -0.78
CA ASP A 46 -9.40 3.90 -0.68
C ASP A 46 -9.65 4.81 -1.91
N THR A 47 -8.64 4.99 -2.78
CA THR A 47 -8.75 5.80 -4.01
C THR A 47 -9.18 5.02 -5.24
N ILE A 48 -9.26 3.69 -5.13
CA ILE A 48 -9.56 2.80 -6.25
C ILE A 48 -11.04 2.41 -6.19
N ASP A 49 -11.73 2.46 -7.34
CA ASP A 49 -13.12 2.02 -7.45
C ASP A 49 -13.22 0.48 -7.46
N ILE A 50 -12.99 -0.14 -6.30
CA ILE A 50 -13.12 -1.59 -6.13
C ILE A 50 -14.07 -1.93 -4.99
N ARG A 51 -14.75 -3.07 -5.13
CA ARG A 51 -15.41 -3.75 -4.02
C ARG A 51 -14.61 -4.99 -3.62
N GLY A 52 -13.44 -4.75 -3.03
CA GLY A 52 -12.52 -5.80 -2.58
C GLY A 52 -12.74 -6.19 -1.11
N THR A 53 -12.41 -7.43 -0.76
CA THR A 53 -12.34 -7.90 0.64
C THR A 53 -10.91 -8.34 0.93
N VAL A 54 -10.33 -7.85 2.01
CA VAL A 54 -9.01 -8.30 2.48
C VAL A 54 -9.19 -9.68 3.12
N VAL A 55 -8.59 -10.70 2.50
CA VAL A 55 -8.60 -12.09 3.01
C VAL A 55 -7.29 -12.51 3.66
N ILE A 56 -6.20 -11.77 3.39
CA ILE A 56 -4.87 -11.94 3.97
C ILE A 56 -4.31 -10.54 4.24
N GLY A 57 -3.77 -10.33 5.43
CA GLY A 57 -3.12 -9.09 5.87
C GLY A 57 -2.22 -9.34 7.06
#